data_AF-A0A2D6ZFK1-F1
#
_entry.id   AF-A0A2D6ZFK1-F1
#
_cell.length_a   1.000
_cell.length_b   1.000
_cell.length_c   1.000
_cell.angle_alpha   90.00
_cell.angle_beta   90.00
_cell.angle_gamma   90.00
#
_symmetry.space_group_name_H-M   'P 1'
#
loop_
_entity.id
_entity.type
_entity.pdbx_description
1 polymer ?
#
loop_
_entity_poly.entity_id
_entity_poly.type
_entity_poly.pdbx_seq_one_letter_code
_entity_poly.pdbx_strand_id
1 'polypeptide(L)'
;MPIPIIILYLFISSLVLLVSGCHKKEPTEFVTQTTTIEHMISDLSTIEKIQLVTGVGYENSPPGIMGFTKAIPRHKIPHLAFVDGPKGIRLDWSRKDVSFALCPTAFPSAIALASMWDNQLVYKVGMAMGLEGRISRFAFRNSELKMTFIAYFLNFL
;
A
#
# COMPACT_ATOMS: atom_id res chain seq x y z
N MET A 1 -31.22 50.47 2.22
CA MET A 1 -32.18 49.48 1.68
C MET A 1 -31.85 48.13 2.31
N PRO A 2 -32.78 47.48 3.04
CA PRO A 2 -32.47 46.25 3.75
C PRO A 2 -32.25 45.11 2.76
N ILE A 3 -31.13 44.42 2.88
CA ILE A 3 -30.85 43.20 2.11
C ILE A 3 -31.93 42.18 2.50
N PRO A 4 -32.70 41.63 1.55
CA PRO A 4 -33.77 40.69 1.87
C PRO A 4 -33.17 39.45 2.54
N ILE A 5 -33.74 39.09 3.69
CA ILE A 5 -33.32 37.98 4.57
C ILE A 5 -33.08 36.67 3.81
N ILE A 6 -33.79 36.48 2.69
CA ILE A 6 -33.65 35.35 1.76
C ILE A 6 -32.24 35.25 1.17
N ILE A 7 -31.63 36.38 0.78
CA ILE A 7 -30.28 36.41 0.20
C ILE A 7 -29.24 36.00 1.26
N LEU A 8 -29.43 36.44 2.51
CA LEU A 8 -28.55 36.04 3.62
C LEU A 8 -28.68 34.54 3.92
N TYR A 9 -29.89 33.99 3.87
CA TYR A 9 -30.14 32.56 4.10
C TYR A 9 -29.53 31.67 3.00
N LEU A 10 -29.65 32.10 1.74
CA LEU A 10 -29.03 31.41 0.60
C LEU A 10 -27.50 31.46 0.67
N PHE A 11 -26.94 32.58 1.13
CA PHE A 11 -25.50 32.74 1.30
C PHE A 11 -24.95 31.86 2.44
N ILE A 12 -25.65 31.79 3.57
CA ILE A 12 -25.27 30.93 4.72
C ILE A 12 -25.40 29.45 4.35
N SER A 13 -26.47 29.05 3.65
CA SER A 13 -26.67 27.67 3.18
C SER A 13 -25.57 27.21 2.21
N SER A 14 -25.19 28.08 1.27
CA SER A 14 -24.07 27.84 0.34
C SER A 14 -22.73 27.70 1.06
N LEU A 15 -22.49 28.52 2.10
CA LEU A 15 -21.27 28.46 2.90
C LEU A 15 -21.17 27.15 3.71
N VAL A 16 -22.28 26.65 4.27
CA VAL A 16 -22.32 25.37 5.02
C VAL A 16 -22.04 24.17 4.11
N LEU A 17 -22.52 24.21 2.86
CA LEU A 17 -22.23 23.18 1.86
C LEU A 17 -20.76 23.20 1.42
N LEU A 18 -20.13 24.37 1.31
CA LEU A 18 -18.68 24.47 1.01
C LEU A 18 -17.80 23.94 2.15
N VAL A 19 -18.20 24.13 3.41
CA VAL A 19 -17.40 23.68 4.57
C VAL A 19 -17.51 22.16 4.80
N SER A 20 -18.63 21.55 4.42
CA SER A 20 -18.85 20.10 4.58
C SER A 20 -18.05 19.24 3.60
N GLY A 21 -17.46 19.83 2.55
CA GLY A 21 -16.64 19.14 1.54
C GLY A 21 -15.19 18.84 1.95
N CYS A 22 -14.74 19.33 3.11
CA CYS A 22 -13.35 19.19 3.57
C CYS A 22 -13.20 18.11 4.65
N HIS A 23 -13.79 16.93 4.44
CA HIS A 23 -13.35 15.75 5.18
C HIS A 23 -12.00 15.31 4.58
N LYS A 24 -10.91 15.93 5.04
CA LYS A 24 -9.58 15.36 4.84
C LYS A 24 -9.65 13.96 5.41
N LYS A 25 -9.57 12.95 4.52
CA LYS A 25 -9.38 11.58 4.93
C LYS A 25 -8.06 11.57 5.67
N GLU A 26 -8.11 11.59 7.00
CA GLU A 26 -6.95 11.47 7.86
C GLU A 26 -6.09 10.35 7.26
N PRO A 27 -4.82 10.64 6.91
CA PRO A 27 -3.92 9.57 6.52
C PRO A 27 -3.96 8.60 7.68
N THR A 28 -4.26 7.34 7.38
CA THR A 28 -4.27 6.28 8.40
C THR A 28 -2.87 6.27 9.00
N GLU A 29 -2.73 6.96 10.11
CA GLU A 29 -1.46 7.14 10.80
C GLU A 29 -1.10 5.74 11.27
N PHE A 30 -0.02 5.22 10.70
CA PHE A 30 0.51 3.95 11.14
C PHE A 30 1.06 4.22 12.53
N VAL A 31 0.24 3.95 13.56
CA VAL A 31 0.62 4.14 14.95
C VAL A 31 1.85 3.27 15.18
N THR A 32 3.02 3.90 15.19
CA THR A 32 4.24 3.34 15.77
C THR A 32 3.99 3.22 17.26
N GLN A 33 3.31 2.15 17.68
CA GLN A 33 3.26 1.79 19.09
C GLN A 33 4.72 1.50 19.49
N THR A 34 5.27 2.34 20.37
CA THR A 34 6.60 2.25 20.97
C THR A 34 6.72 1.06 21.94
N THR A 35 6.25 -0.11 21.51
CA THR A 35 6.82 -1.36 22.03
C THR A 35 8.06 -1.59 21.20
N THR A 36 9.23 -1.63 21.84
CA THR A 36 10.45 -2.09 21.17
C THR A 36 10.14 -3.44 20.51
N ILE A 37 10.60 -3.64 19.27
CA ILE A 37 10.30 -4.83 18.46
C ILE A 37 10.57 -6.11 19.26
N GLU A 38 11.57 -6.08 20.14
CA GLU A 38 11.97 -7.12 21.06
C GLU A 38 10.84 -7.50 22.03
N HIS A 39 10.11 -6.52 22.58
CA HIS A 39 8.97 -6.78 23.45
C HIS A 39 7.83 -7.45 22.68
N MET A 40 7.52 -6.97 21.47
CA MET A 40 6.52 -7.61 20.60
C MET A 40 6.93 -9.07 20.28
N ILE A 41 8.18 -9.30 19.89
CA ILE A 41 8.69 -10.64 19.57
C ILE A 41 8.67 -11.55 20.80
N SER A 42 8.97 -11.01 21.98
CA SER A 42 8.93 -11.78 23.23
C SER A 42 7.52 -12.26 23.58
N ASP A 43 6.49 -11.46 23.28
CA ASP A 43 5.09 -11.77 23.53
C ASP A 43 4.46 -12.69 22.47
N LEU A 44 5.12 -12.93 21.34
CA LEU A 44 4.66 -13.88 20.33
C LEU A 44 4.81 -15.33 20.81
N SER A 45 3.75 -16.12 20.66
CA SER A 45 3.82 -17.57 20.79
C SER A 45 4.73 -18.19 19.71
N THR A 46 5.21 -19.41 19.95
CA THR A 46 6.02 -20.14 18.98
C THR A 46 5.30 -20.32 17.64
N ILE A 47 3.98 -20.57 17.68
CA ILE A 47 3.18 -20.68 16.46
C ILE A 47 3.10 -19.36 15.69
N GLU A 48 2.87 -18.25 16.38
CA GLU A 48 2.86 -16.92 15.74
C GLU A 48 4.23 -16.58 15.13
N LYS A 49 5.34 -16.95 15.80
CA LYS A 49 6.70 -16.81 15.23
C LYS A 49 6.89 -17.63 13.97
N ILE A 50 6.45 -18.89 13.96
CA ILE A 50 6.50 -19.76 12.77
C ILE A 50 5.67 -19.14 11.62
N GLN A 51 4.51 -18.58 11.92
CA GLN A 51 3.62 -17.94 10.95
C GLN A 51 4.23 -16.69 10.30
N LEU A 52 5.12 -15.98 11.00
CA LEU A 52 5.85 -14.84 10.43
C LEU A 52 6.91 -15.25 9.41
N VAL A 53 7.55 -16.40 9.63
CA VAL A 53 8.68 -16.87 8.79
C VAL A 53 8.28 -17.92 7.76
N THR A 54 7.00 -18.27 7.69
CA THR A 54 6.47 -19.29 6.77
C THR A 54 5.38 -18.69 5.90
N GLY A 55 5.49 -18.86 4.59
CA GLY A 55 4.42 -18.51 3.66
C GLY A 55 3.21 -19.44 3.82
N VAL A 56 2.00 -18.96 3.52
CA VAL A 56 0.78 -19.77 3.58
C VAL A 56 0.68 -20.81 2.45
N GLY A 57 1.61 -20.77 1.49
CA GLY A 57 1.59 -21.56 0.26
C GLY A 57 0.99 -20.79 -0.92
N TYR A 58 1.47 -21.09 -2.13
CA TYR A 58 1.05 -20.40 -3.36
C TYR A 58 -0.46 -20.55 -3.62
N GLU A 59 -1.00 -21.77 -3.43
CA GLU A 59 -2.42 -22.06 -3.63
C GLU A 59 -3.35 -21.33 -2.65
N ASN A 60 -2.83 -20.97 -1.47
CA ASN A 60 -3.55 -20.23 -0.45
C ASN A 60 -3.31 -18.72 -0.52
N SER A 61 -2.50 -18.26 -1.49
CA SER A 61 -2.21 -16.85 -1.69
C SER A 61 -3.27 -16.21 -2.60
N PRO A 62 -3.65 -14.95 -2.36
CA PRO A 62 -4.57 -14.26 -3.25
C PRO A 62 -4.03 -14.21 -4.69
N PRO A 63 -4.89 -14.28 -5.73
CA PRO A 63 -4.40 -14.36 -7.11
C PRO A 63 -3.54 -13.15 -7.48
N GLY A 64 -2.40 -13.41 -8.11
CA GLY A 64 -1.41 -12.39 -8.46
C GLY A 64 -0.42 -12.02 -7.34
N ILE A 65 -0.51 -12.64 -6.16
CA ILE A 65 0.47 -12.52 -5.08
C ILE A 65 1.39 -13.74 -5.10
N MET A 66 2.71 -13.52 -5.06
CA MET A 66 3.69 -14.61 -5.15
C MET A 66 4.04 -15.20 -3.78
N GLY A 67 4.03 -14.37 -2.75
CA GLY A 67 4.23 -14.80 -1.36
C GLY A 67 3.25 -14.12 -0.44
N PHE A 68 2.75 -14.86 0.55
CA PHE A 68 1.78 -14.35 1.50
C PHE A 68 2.01 -14.97 2.88
N THR A 69 2.10 -14.17 3.93
CA THR A 69 2.17 -14.68 5.32
C THR A 69 0.80 -14.71 5.96
N LYS A 70 0.68 -15.38 7.11
CA LYS A 70 -0.52 -15.33 7.94
C LYS A 70 -0.51 -14.07 8.81
N ALA A 71 -1.66 -13.42 8.95
CA ALA A 71 -1.80 -12.29 9.88
C ALA A 71 -1.76 -12.77 11.34
N ILE A 72 -1.32 -11.86 12.23
CA ILE A 72 -1.38 -12.04 13.69
C ILE A 72 -2.19 -10.86 14.26
N PRO A 73 -3.54 -10.98 14.29
CA PRO A 73 -4.43 -9.88 14.66
C PRO A 73 -4.21 -9.34 16.07
N ARG A 74 -3.80 -10.21 17.02
CA ARG A 74 -3.53 -9.84 18.41
C ARG A 74 -2.48 -8.73 18.54
N HIS A 75 -1.47 -8.78 17.67
CA HIS A 75 -0.41 -7.77 17.58
C HIS A 75 -0.61 -6.77 16.44
N LYS A 76 -1.80 -6.76 15.80
CA LYS A 76 -2.10 -5.94 14.64
C LYS A 76 -1.12 -6.13 13.49
N ILE A 77 -0.49 -7.31 13.39
CA ILE A 77 0.38 -7.65 12.26
C ILE A 77 -0.53 -8.12 11.12
N PRO A 78 -0.59 -7.39 9.98
CA PRO A 78 -1.40 -7.77 8.85
C PRO A 78 -0.77 -8.94 8.10
N HIS A 79 -1.46 -9.43 7.08
CA HIS A 79 -0.80 -10.27 6.09
C HIS A 79 0.29 -9.47 5.37
N LEU A 80 1.46 -10.08 5.17
CA LEU A 80 2.50 -9.54 4.33
C LEU A 80 2.34 -10.14 2.93
N ALA A 81 2.17 -9.26 1.95
CA ALA A 81 2.08 -9.63 0.55
C ALA A 81 3.41 -9.32 -0.16
N PHE A 82 3.90 -10.31 -0.88
CA PHE A 82 5.13 -10.25 -1.65
C PHE A 82 4.80 -10.45 -3.13
N VAL A 83 5.28 -9.52 -3.93
CA VAL A 83 5.14 -9.52 -5.39
C VAL A 83 6.47 -9.24 -6.02
N ASP A 84 6.69 -9.84 -7.18
CA ASP A 84 7.78 -9.46 -8.08
C ASP A 84 7.48 -8.10 -8.73
N GLY A 85 8.40 -7.46 -9.46
CA GLY A 85 9.80 -7.87 -9.66
C GLY A 85 10.71 -6.69 -10.02
N PRO A 86 11.98 -6.98 -10.38
CA PRO A 86 13.03 -5.97 -10.51
C PRO A 86 12.85 -4.96 -11.64
N LYS A 87 11.88 -5.19 -12.55
CA LYS A 87 11.55 -4.30 -13.67
C LYS A 87 10.17 -3.64 -13.53
N GLY A 88 9.61 -3.63 -12.32
CA GLY A 88 8.24 -3.17 -12.07
C GLY A 88 7.40 -4.25 -11.43
N ILE A 89 6.25 -3.85 -10.89
CA ILE A 89 5.41 -4.73 -10.11
C ILE A 89 4.69 -5.71 -11.02
N ARG A 90 4.74 -6.99 -10.68
CA ARG A 90 4.07 -8.07 -11.38
C ARG A 90 2.74 -8.35 -10.68
N LEU A 91 1.68 -7.76 -11.22
CA LEU A 91 0.30 -8.05 -10.83
C LEU A 91 -0.44 -8.65 -12.01
N ASP A 92 -1.40 -9.52 -11.70
CA ASP A 92 -2.38 -9.95 -12.68
C ASP A 92 -3.43 -8.85 -12.88
N TRP A 93 -3.08 -7.89 -13.74
CA TRP A 93 -3.94 -6.81 -14.23
C TRP A 93 -5.00 -7.26 -15.24
N SER A 94 -4.96 -8.52 -15.71
CA SER A 94 -5.90 -9.03 -16.71
C SER A 94 -7.23 -9.49 -16.08
N ARG A 95 -7.31 -9.45 -14.76
CA ARG A 95 -8.53 -9.81 -14.02
C ARG A 95 -9.58 -8.70 -14.12
N LYS A 96 -10.84 -9.12 -14.27
CA LYS A 96 -11.99 -8.23 -14.47
C LYS A 96 -12.28 -7.31 -13.27
N ASP A 97 -11.74 -7.62 -12.10
CA ASP A 97 -11.92 -6.90 -10.84
C ASP A 97 -10.82 -5.87 -10.55
N VAL A 98 -9.79 -5.78 -11.40
CA VAL A 98 -8.70 -4.81 -11.28
C VAL A 98 -8.97 -3.64 -12.24
N SER A 99 -9.07 -2.42 -11.70
CA SER A 99 -9.25 -1.23 -12.54
C SER A 99 -8.00 -0.98 -13.39
N PHE A 100 -8.19 -0.43 -14.60
CA PHE A 100 -7.08 -0.06 -15.50
C PHE A 100 -6.05 0.88 -14.84
N ALA A 101 -6.47 1.61 -13.81
CA ALA A 101 -5.62 2.47 -12.98
C ALA A 101 -4.57 1.72 -12.12
N LEU A 102 -4.58 0.39 -12.15
CA LEU A 102 -3.65 -0.48 -11.42
C LEU A 102 -2.74 -1.28 -12.37
N CYS A 103 -2.66 -0.88 -13.64
CA CYS A 103 -1.63 -1.33 -14.57
C CYS A 103 -0.24 -0.96 -14.02
N PRO A 104 0.64 -1.95 -13.76
CA PRO A 104 2.00 -1.66 -13.33
C PRO A 104 2.88 -1.14 -14.49
N THR A 105 3.82 -0.26 -14.17
CA THR A 105 4.81 0.20 -15.16
C THR A 105 5.89 -0.86 -15.38
N ALA A 106 6.22 -1.12 -16.65
CA ALA A 106 7.39 -1.91 -17.01
C ALA A 106 8.61 -0.99 -17.18
N PHE A 107 9.49 -0.96 -16.18
CA PHE A 107 10.72 -0.17 -16.18
C PHE A 107 11.82 -0.84 -17.03
N PRO A 108 12.87 -0.08 -17.43
CA PRO A 108 14.06 -0.67 -18.03
C PRO A 108 14.68 -1.74 -17.12
N SER A 109 15.34 -2.74 -17.73
CA SER A 109 16.00 -3.80 -16.97
C SER A 109 17.14 -3.24 -16.11
N ALA A 110 17.52 -3.98 -15.06
CA ALA A 110 18.62 -3.59 -14.19
C ALA A 110 19.92 -3.30 -14.97
N ILE A 111 20.24 -4.10 -16.00
CA ILE A 111 21.42 -3.87 -16.84
C ILE A 111 21.30 -2.58 -17.67
N ALA A 112 20.11 -2.23 -18.16
CA ALA A 112 19.89 -0.99 -18.88
C ALA A 112 20.03 0.23 -17.95
N LEU A 113 19.47 0.15 -16.74
CA LEU A 113 19.62 1.20 -15.71
C LEU A 113 21.08 1.36 -15.27
N ALA A 114 21.79 0.26 -15.04
CA ALA A 114 23.21 0.27 -14.69
C ALA A 114 24.08 0.88 -15.80
N SER A 115 23.74 0.63 -17.07
CA SER A 115 24.45 1.18 -18.22
C SER A 115 24.37 2.71 -18.32
N MET A 116 23.44 3.36 -17.59
CA MET A 116 23.35 4.81 -17.55
C MET A 116 24.33 5.45 -16.56
N TRP A 117 24.87 4.68 -15.60
CA TRP A 117 25.75 5.18 -14.53
C TRP A 117 25.16 6.40 -13.78
N ASP A 118 23.84 6.45 -13.65
CA ASP A 118 23.11 7.55 -13.03
C ASP A 118 22.37 7.07 -11.78
N ASN A 119 22.99 7.29 -10.61
CA ASN A 119 22.42 6.92 -9.32
C ASN A 119 21.12 7.68 -9.00
N GLN A 120 20.98 8.93 -9.49
CA GLN A 120 19.77 9.70 -9.26
C GLN A 120 18.59 9.14 -10.07
N LEU A 121 18.85 8.70 -11.30
CA LEU A 121 17.85 8.02 -12.12
C LEU A 121 17.41 6.70 -11.49
N VAL A 122 18.35 5.86 -11.04
CA VAL A 122 18.05 4.59 -10.36
C VAL A 122 17.20 4.83 -9.11
N TYR A 123 17.55 5.84 -8.30
CA TYR A 123 16.76 6.21 -7.13
C TYR A 123 15.33 6.63 -7.49
N LYS A 124 15.16 7.44 -8.54
CA LYS A 124 13.83 7.86 -9.03
C LYS A 124 13.00 6.67 -9.50
N VAL A 125 13.61 5.70 -10.20
CA VAL A 125 12.94 4.46 -10.62
C VAL A 125 12.50 3.64 -9.41
N GLY A 126 13.38 3.46 -8.41
CA GLY A 126 13.04 2.77 -7.17
C GLY A 126 11.89 3.45 -6.42
N MET A 127 11.89 4.79 -6.34
CA MET A 127 10.78 5.57 -5.76
C MET A 127 9.46 5.37 -6.52
N ALA A 128 9.49 5.38 -7.85
CA ALA A 128 8.31 5.16 -8.67
C ALA A 128 7.73 3.75 -8.47
N MET A 129 8.59 2.72 -8.50
CA MET A 129 8.16 1.34 -8.23
C MET A 129 7.63 1.17 -6.79
N GLY A 130 8.25 1.80 -5.79
CA GLY A 130 7.78 1.78 -4.40
C GLY A 130 6.41 2.45 -4.22
N LEU A 131 6.16 3.54 -4.94
CA LEU A 131 4.86 4.21 -4.97
C LEU A 131 3.78 3.31 -5.59
N GLU A 132 4.08 2.66 -6.73
CA GLU A 132 3.18 1.67 -7.32
C GLU A 132 2.85 0.58 -6.32
N GLY A 133 3.83 0.04 -5.60
CA GLY A 133 3.61 -1.08 -4.67
C GLY A 133 2.77 -0.69 -3.48
N ARG A 134 2.93 0.53 -2.99
CA ARG A 134 2.07 1.09 -1.94
C ARG A 134 0.62 1.23 -2.41
N ILE A 135 0.38 1.63 -3.66
CA ILE A 135 -0.96 1.80 -4.22
C ILE A 135 -1.59 0.45 -4.58
N SER A 136 -0.79 -0.53 -5.00
CA SER A 136 -1.24 -1.89 -5.34
C SER A 136 -2.01 -2.58 -4.22
N ARG A 137 -1.82 -2.22 -2.95
CA ARG A 137 -2.66 -2.69 -1.84
C ARG A 137 -4.17 -2.43 -2.05
N PHE A 138 -4.52 -1.40 -2.82
CA PHE A 138 -5.92 -1.08 -3.13
C PHE A 138 -6.52 -1.97 -4.23
N ALA A 139 -5.68 -2.66 -5.02
CA ALA A 139 -6.14 -3.67 -5.98
C ALA A 139 -6.84 -4.86 -5.30
N PHE A 140 -6.58 -5.05 -4.01
CA PHE A 140 -7.10 -6.18 -3.23
C PHE A 140 -8.16 -5.76 -2.19
N ARG A 141 -8.68 -4.53 -2.29
CA ARG A 141 -9.56 -3.90 -1.28
C ARG A 141 -10.90 -4.60 -1.05
N ASN A 142 -11.37 -5.41 -2.01
CA ASN A 142 -12.60 -6.19 -1.88
C ASN A 142 -12.37 -7.56 -1.23
N SER A 143 -11.13 -7.96 -0.96
CA SER A 143 -10.84 -9.08 -0.07
C SER A 143 -10.85 -8.57 1.37
N GLU A 144 -11.41 -9.32 2.33
CA GLU A 144 -11.44 -8.96 3.76
C GLU A 144 -10.03 -8.84 4.41
N LEU A 145 -8.97 -8.95 3.60
CA LEU A 145 -7.58 -9.03 4.01
C LEU A 145 -6.96 -7.62 4.03
N LYS A 146 -6.61 -7.15 5.23
CA LYS A 146 -5.68 -6.02 5.37
C LYS A 146 -4.29 -6.50 4.97
N MET A 147 -3.81 -6.08 3.80
CA MET A 147 -2.50 -6.44 3.25
C MET A 147 -1.52 -5.29 3.39
N THR A 148 -0.29 -5.61 3.79
CA THR A 148 0.86 -4.71 3.63
C THR A 148 1.77 -5.27 2.56
N PHE A 149 2.03 -4.48 1.52
CA PHE A 149 2.99 -4.83 0.47
C PHE A 149 4.40 -4.52 0.95
N ILE A 150 5.28 -5.52 0.89
CA ILE A 150 6.72 -5.33 1.03
C ILE A 150 7.32 -5.54 -0.36
N ALA A 151 7.63 -4.45 -1.03
CA ALA A 151 8.48 -4.50 -2.21
C ALA A 151 9.93 -4.59 -1.73
N TYR A 152 10.57 -5.75 -1.91
CA TYR A 152 12.00 -5.90 -1.68
C TYR A 152 12.75 -5.12 -2.77
N PHE A 153 13.23 -3.94 -2.43
CA PHE A 153 14.32 -3.33 -3.18
C PHE A 153 15.61 -3.81 -2.56
N LEU A 154 16.26 -4.76 -3.23
CA LEU A 154 17.63 -5.08 -2.93
C LEU A 154 18.45 -3.81 -3.19
N ASN A 155 18.95 -3.21 -2.11
CA ASN A 155 20.07 -2.27 -2.16
C ASN A 155 21.31 -3.04 -2.61
N PHE A 156 21.40 -3.36 -3.91
CA PHE A 156 22.68 -3.55 -4.57
C PHE A 156 22.93 -2.26 -5.34
N LEU A 157 23.68 -1.35 -4.70
CA LEU A 157 24.64 -0.39 -5.26
C LEU A 157 25.06 0.59 -4.16
#